data_AF-A0A651GPB4-F1
#
_entry.id   AF-A0A651GPB4-F1
#
_cell.length_a   1.000
_cell.length_b   1.000
_cell.length_c   1.000
_cell.angle_alpha   90.00
_cell.angle_beta   90.00
_cell.angle_gamma   90.00
#
_symmetry.space_group_name_H-M   'P 1'
#
loop_
_entity.id
_entity.type
_entity.pdbx_description
1 polymer ?
#
loop_
_entity_poly.entity_id
_entity_poly.type
_entity_poly.pdbx_seq_one_letter_code
_entity_poly.pdbx_strand_id
1 'polypeptide(L)'
;MPWSPRGGPGARRPASPMCWSGPHPSPAPSLCRGQTGTWSVPPLLRAPPNLPGGCPDTVWSRGARLPAERPPDHPVGSLLPAAPPGGPVSDRPGRDTPQAGTTLLHRGEGAGGILLPGIVSDPGAGAVRLRSCRPSEGARMTGHHRRGSGATGHLGLCTDLYELRMVASYLQQGMTAPATFSLFIRPNAARPWYVALGIERVLELLPSFTFGPAELDELERLGIDRPVREALAAWQVDAGELWAVPDGTVVLAQEPLLEMTAPLPIAQLLETAVVNLVQYPTLVATKAARCELVADGRKLADFGFRRAHGLETGVEAALAAYVGGGFATSNVEAGRRFGIPTTGTMAHSYVQASTDEREAFRRFATDHPEHSILLVDTYDTVRGVRRAIEVCQELEIQPRGVRLDSGDMGALAVEARRLLDDAGYADATIFASGGLDEEEIHRLVTEGAPIDGFGVGTALTVSQDHPGLDIVYKLVEYDARPVAKFSGVKSTFPGRKQVFRRGGAPTDDVLSLRDATEEGRPLLQSAWQDGERLLEDEGVATVRDRVRAGLDTLPDAWRRPPYVEHAPLPTIGRCLDELTEEVRHAVVDDE
;
A
#
# COMPACT_ATOMS: atom_id res chain seq x y z
N MET A 1 78.85 -0.23 28.56
CA MET A 1 77.39 0.00 28.45
C MET A 1 76.65 -1.28 28.89
N PRO A 2 75.39 -1.20 29.36
CA PRO A 2 74.94 -2.08 30.45
C PRO A 2 73.65 -2.90 30.22
N TRP A 3 73.47 -3.89 31.11
CA TRP A 3 72.22 -4.28 31.77
C TRP A 3 71.09 -5.03 31.03
N SER A 4 71.13 -6.35 31.22
CA SER A 4 70.03 -7.21 31.73
C SER A 4 69.61 -6.84 33.19
N PRO A 5 68.63 -7.49 33.87
CA PRO A 5 67.45 -8.26 33.41
C PRO A 5 66.17 -8.20 34.34
N ARG A 6 65.12 -9.00 33.99
CA ARG A 6 64.19 -9.79 34.87
C ARG A 6 63.29 -9.12 35.95
N GLY A 7 62.05 -9.63 36.04
CA GLY A 7 61.19 -9.63 37.24
C GLY A 7 60.07 -10.67 37.09
N GLY A 8 59.86 -11.55 38.07
CA GLY A 8 58.98 -12.73 37.97
C GLY A 8 57.69 -12.65 38.82
N PRO A 9 56.79 -13.65 38.73
CA PRO A 9 55.44 -13.60 39.29
C PRO A 9 55.30 -14.11 40.74
N GLY A 10 54.17 -13.80 41.38
CA GLY A 10 53.74 -14.37 42.66
C GLY A 10 52.26 -14.12 42.93
N ALA A 11 51.57 -15.06 43.59
CA ALA A 11 50.14 -14.98 43.86
C ALA A 11 49.80 -15.38 45.31
N ARG A 12 48.81 -14.71 45.92
CA ARG A 12 47.85 -15.24 46.93
C ARG A 12 46.92 -14.16 47.50
N ARG A 13 45.65 -14.54 47.75
CA ARG A 13 44.70 -13.93 48.73
C ARG A 13 45.09 -14.38 50.17
N PRO A 14 44.50 -13.88 51.29
CA PRO A 14 43.24 -13.12 51.44
C PRO A 14 43.27 -11.95 52.46
N ALA A 15 42.10 -11.32 52.67
CA ALA A 15 41.49 -10.96 53.99
C ALA A 15 40.73 -9.62 54.01
N SER A 16 39.49 -9.66 54.48
CA SER A 16 38.76 -8.59 55.17
C SER A 16 38.46 -9.10 56.59
N PRO A 17 38.13 -8.27 57.61
CA PRO A 17 36.73 -7.85 57.81
C PRO A 17 36.56 -6.51 58.60
N MET A 18 35.35 -6.31 59.16
CA MET A 18 34.85 -5.22 60.04
C MET A 18 34.43 -3.93 59.30
N CYS A 19 33.21 -3.36 59.40
CA CYS A 19 32.06 -3.36 60.35
C CYS A 19 31.99 -2.12 61.28
N TRP A 20 30.75 -1.66 61.54
CA TRP A 20 30.17 -0.69 62.52
C TRP A 20 29.13 0.19 61.75
N SER A 21 27.80 -0.04 61.82
CA SER A 21 26.81 0.12 62.92
C SER A 21 26.15 1.53 62.98
N GLY A 22 24.80 1.59 62.95
CA GLY A 22 23.98 2.84 63.01
C GLY A 22 23.72 3.36 64.44
N PRO A 23 22.60 4.07 64.76
CA PRO A 23 21.29 4.10 64.07
C PRO A 23 20.58 5.51 63.96
N HIS A 24 19.26 5.48 63.69
CA HIS A 24 18.18 6.51 63.72
C HIS A 24 18.19 7.55 64.89
N PRO A 25 17.38 8.67 64.88
CA PRO A 25 16.04 8.85 64.25
C PRO A 25 15.67 10.25 63.66
N SER A 26 14.42 10.38 63.19
CA SER A 26 13.72 11.64 62.83
C SER A 26 13.29 12.46 64.06
N PRO A 27 12.94 13.77 63.92
CA PRO A 27 11.51 14.15 63.76
C PRO A 27 11.22 15.46 62.99
N ALA A 28 9.93 15.82 62.86
CA ALA A 28 9.38 17.16 62.53
C ALA A 28 8.67 17.74 63.80
N PRO A 29 7.89 18.86 63.83
CA PRO A 29 7.54 19.86 62.79
C PRO A 29 7.54 21.36 63.26
N SER A 30 7.24 22.31 62.36
CA SER A 30 6.51 23.62 62.57
C SER A 30 6.63 24.49 61.29
N LEU A 31 5.62 25.19 60.73
CA LEU A 31 4.59 26.16 61.19
C LEU A 31 5.04 27.62 61.33
N CYS A 32 4.86 28.45 60.27
CA CYS A 32 4.07 29.71 60.35
C CYS A 32 3.93 30.51 59.01
N ARG A 33 2.69 30.94 58.73
CA ARG A 33 2.20 32.28 58.24
C ARG A 33 3.25 33.19 57.56
N GLY A 34 3.10 33.69 56.33
CA GLY A 34 1.99 34.49 55.73
C GLY A 34 2.62 35.67 54.92
N GLN A 35 1.98 36.69 54.31
CA GLN A 35 0.59 37.14 54.01
C GLN A 35 0.70 38.29 52.95
N THR A 36 -0.27 38.75 52.12
CA THR A 36 -1.54 38.29 51.50
C THR A 36 -2.01 39.33 50.45
N GLY A 37 -2.29 38.96 49.18
CA GLY A 37 -2.97 39.82 48.17
C GLY A 37 -2.55 39.52 46.70
N THR A 38 -3.37 39.70 45.65
CA THR A 38 -4.77 40.20 45.49
C THR A 38 -5.44 39.49 44.30
N TRP A 39 -6.64 38.89 44.42
CA TRP A 39 -7.98 39.45 44.06
C TRP A 39 -8.12 39.89 42.58
N SER A 40 -9.12 39.51 41.76
CA SER A 40 -10.45 38.89 42.02
C SER A 40 -11.02 38.10 40.82
N VAL A 41 -11.99 37.19 41.07
CA VAL A 41 -12.96 36.63 40.08
C VAL A 41 -14.34 36.45 40.73
N PRO A 42 -15.44 36.81 40.05
CA PRO A 42 -16.79 36.28 40.38
C PRO A 42 -17.69 36.01 39.13
N PRO A 43 -18.88 35.37 39.26
CA PRO A 43 -19.13 34.10 39.98
C PRO A 43 -20.25 33.17 39.37
N LEU A 44 -20.34 31.92 39.86
CA LEU A 44 -21.57 31.05 39.97
C LEU A 44 -22.21 30.50 38.66
N LEU A 45 -23.03 29.42 38.65
CA LEU A 45 -23.86 28.79 39.70
C LEU A 45 -23.96 27.24 39.66
N ARG A 46 -24.20 26.67 40.85
CA ARG A 46 -24.39 25.28 41.36
C ARG A 46 -25.08 24.17 40.52
N ALA A 47 -24.83 22.92 40.96
CA ALA A 47 -25.64 21.71 40.75
C ALA A 47 -26.11 21.07 42.10
N PRO A 48 -27.06 20.09 42.10
CA PRO A 48 -27.44 19.27 43.28
C PRO A 48 -27.02 17.77 43.20
N PRO A 49 -27.12 16.95 44.28
CA PRO A 49 -26.36 15.68 44.41
C PRO A 49 -27.16 14.39 44.82
N ASN A 50 -26.41 13.26 44.94
CA ASN A 50 -26.61 12.01 45.73
C ASN A 50 -26.94 10.67 45.02
N LEU A 51 -25.91 9.80 44.88
CA LEU A 51 -25.68 8.45 45.50
C LEU A 51 -26.86 7.53 45.91
N PRO A 52 -26.67 6.18 46.10
CA PRO A 52 -25.51 5.30 45.74
C PRO A 52 -25.83 3.88 45.17
N GLY A 53 -24.79 3.17 44.68
CA GLY A 53 -24.56 1.74 44.97
C GLY A 53 -24.82 0.67 43.89
N GLY A 54 -23.96 -0.37 43.83
CA GLY A 54 -24.23 -1.66 43.16
C GLY A 54 -23.13 -2.21 42.23
N CYS A 55 -22.41 -3.25 42.69
CA CYS A 55 -21.78 -4.31 41.87
C CYS A 55 -22.63 -5.61 42.07
N PRO A 56 -22.52 -6.70 41.28
CA PRO A 56 -21.26 -7.31 40.81
C PRO A 56 -21.29 -7.92 39.38
N ASP A 57 -20.31 -8.78 39.10
CA ASP A 57 -19.97 -9.47 37.86
C ASP A 57 -21.03 -10.44 37.30
N THR A 58 -20.94 -10.76 35.99
CA THR A 58 -21.16 -12.15 35.51
C THR A 58 -20.57 -12.47 34.13
N VAL A 59 -19.55 -13.34 34.14
CA VAL A 59 -19.41 -14.58 33.32
C VAL A 59 -19.75 -14.56 31.82
N TRP A 60 -18.74 -14.85 30.99
CA TRP A 60 -18.90 -15.37 29.62
C TRP A 60 -19.41 -16.82 29.61
N SER A 61 -20.30 -17.18 28.68
CA SER A 61 -20.77 -18.55 28.47
C SER A 61 -20.50 -19.03 27.03
N ARG A 62 -20.29 -20.35 26.85
CA ARG A 62 -19.92 -20.97 25.57
C ARG A 62 -21.14 -21.54 24.83
N GLY A 63 -21.29 -21.15 23.56
CA GLY A 63 -21.56 -22.04 22.43
C GLY A 63 -22.87 -22.83 22.34
N ALA A 64 -23.59 -22.64 21.23
CA ALA A 64 -24.51 -23.63 20.67
C ALA A 64 -24.39 -23.63 19.13
N ARG A 65 -24.45 -24.81 18.51
CA ARG A 65 -24.65 -25.00 17.05
C ARG A 65 -26.06 -25.52 16.82
N LEU A 66 -26.77 -25.04 15.79
CA LEU A 66 -27.83 -25.76 15.09
C LEU A 66 -27.87 -25.33 13.60
N PRO A 67 -28.53 -26.07 12.69
CA PRO A 67 -28.05 -26.24 11.31
C PRO A 67 -28.78 -25.40 10.24
N ALA A 68 -28.38 -25.59 8.98
CA ALA A 68 -28.94 -24.96 7.80
C ALA A 68 -30.26 -25.59 7.32
N GLU A 69 -31.10 -24.77 6.69
CA GLU A 69 -32.24 -25.20 5.86
C GLU A 69 -32.19 -24.49 4.49
N ARG A 70 -32.91 -25.03 3.50
CA ARG A 70 -32.97 -24.50 2.13
C ARG A 70 -34.18 -23.57 1.94
N PRO A 71 -34.09 -22.53 1.09
CA PRO A 71 -35.29 -21.88 0.55
C PRO A 71 -35.96 -22.77 -0.52
N PRO A 72 -37.30 -22.76 -0.64
CA PRO A 72 -38.03 -23.35 -1.76
C PRO A 72 -38.36 -22.34 -2.88
N ASP A 73 -38.73 -22.83 -4.05
CA ASP A 73 -38.92 -22.04 -5.28
C ASP A 73 -40.32 -21.40 -5.47
N HIS A 74 -40.32 -20.18 -6.03
CA HIS A 74 -41.37 -19.63 -6.94
C HIS A 74 -42.81 -19.41 -6.36
N PRO A 75 -43.77 -18.75 -7.07
CA PRO A 75 -43.77 -18.27 -8.47
C PRO A 75 -44.18 -16.79 -8.69
N VAL A 76 -44.40 -16.46 -9.97
CA VAL A 76 -44.76 -15.14 -10.55
C VAL A 76 -46.19 -14.69 -10.18
N GLY A 77 -46.41 -13.37 -10.03
CA GLY A 77 -47.74 -12.76 -9.99
C GLY A 77 -47.73 -11.26 -10.30
N SER A 78 -48.39 -10.84 -11.38
CA SER A 78 -48.56 -9.43 -11.77
C SER A 78 -49.94 -8.88 -11.35
N LEU A 79 -50.04 -7.56 -11.10
CA LEU A 79 -51.27 -6.79 -11.30
C LEU A 79 -51.02 -5.26 -11.19
N LEU A 80 -51.55 -4.51 -12.15
CA LEU A 80 -51.74 -3.06 -12.10
C LEU A 80 -53.22 -2.74 -11.79
N PRO A 81 -53.53 -1.50 -11.41
CA PRO A 81 -54.66 -0.83 -12.03
C PRO A 81 -54.29 0.55 -12.63
N ALA A 82 -55.02 0.95 -13.67
CA ALA A 82 -54.96 2.27 -14.30
C ALA A 82 -56.39 2.82 -14.48
N ALA A 83 -56.55 4.14 -14.67
CA ALA A 83 -57.66 4.84 -15.37
C ALA A 83 -57.73 6.35 -14.99
N PRO A 84 -58.43 7.23 -15.74
CA PRO A 84 -58.40 7.47 -17.20
C PRO A 84 -58.38 9.03 -17.51
N PRO A 85 -58.68 9.55 -18.73
CA PRO A 85 -58.26 10.91 -19.16
C PRO A 85 -59.38 11.93 -19.54
N GLY A 86 -59.00 13.16 -19.97
CA GLY A 86 -59.88 14.14 -20.64
C GLY A 86 -59.17 15.43 -21.13
N GLY A 87 -59.58 15.98 -22.28
CA GLY A 87 -59.09 17.26 -22.89
C GLY A 87 -60.15 18.39 -22.86
N PRO A 88 -60.15 19.44 -23.74
CA PRO A 88 -59.43 19.58 -25.03
C PRO A 88 -58.71 20.96 -25.24
N VAL A 89 -58.68 21.51 -26.48
CA VAL A 89 -57.70 22.49 -27.05
C VAL A 89 -58.35 23.82 -27.50
N SER A 90 -57.55 24.91 -27.64
CA SER A 90 -57.85 26.10 -28.48
C SER A 90 -56.59 26.75 -29.13
N ASP A 91 -56.76 27.75 -30.02
CA ASP A 91 -55.87 28.08 -31.15
C ASP A 91 -55.06 29.42 -31.11
N ARG A 92 -53.78 29.38 -31.57
CA ARG A 92 -53.07 30.37 -32.46
C ARG A 92 -52.74 31.82 -31.95
N PRO A 93 -52.14 32.75 -32.77
CA PRO A 93 -50.75 32.70 -33.30
C PRO A 93 -49.96 34.06 -33.34
N GLY A 94 -48.64 34.02 -33.63
CA GLY A 94 -47.79 35.15 -34.07
C GLY A 94 -46.28 34.79 -33.95
N ARG A 95 -45.35 34.98 -34.90
CA ARG A 95 -44.89 36.17 -35.67
C ARG A 95 -44.37 37.29 -34.74
N ASP A 96 -43.13 37.81 -34.84
CA ASP A 96 -42.28 38.07 -36.03
C ASP A 96 -40.74 37.91 -35.82
N THR A 97 -39.98 38.12 -36.91
CA THR A 97 -38.52 38.37 -37.03
C THR A 97 -38.32 39.55 -38.03
N PRO A 98 -37.12 40.12 -38.37
CA PRO A 98 -35.73 39.81 -38.00
C PRO A 98 -34.83 41.07 -37.68
N GLN A 99 -33.49 40.94 -37.74
CA GLN A 99 -32.45 42.01 -37.88
C GLN A 99 -32.31 43.00 -36.67
N ALA A 100 -31.23 43.77 -36.42
CA ALA A 100 -29.77 43.80 -36.75
C ALA A 100 -29.12 44.87 -35.81
N GLY A 101 -27.80 45.10 -35.65
CA GLY A 101 -26.55 44.46 -36.14
C GLY A 101 -25.38 45.48 -36.20
N THR A 102 -24.11 45.06 -36.02
CA THR A 102 -22.86 45.87 -36.10
C THR A 102 -22.67 47.00 -35.03
N THR A 103 -21.48 47.47 -34.60
CA THR A 103 -20.12 47.51 -35.21
C THR A 103 -18.97 47.74 -34.19
N LEU A 104 -17.71 47.62 -34.64
CA LEU A 104 -16.48 48.36 -34.24
C LEU A 104 -15.72 48.06 -32.92
N LEU A 105 -14.69 47.21 -33.06
CA LEU A 105 -13.26 47.46 -32.77
C LEU A 105 -12.83 48.55 -31.76
N HIS A 106 -11.87 48.18 -30.89
CA HIS A 106 -10.58 48.89 -30.84
C HIS A 106 -9.41 47.95 -30.48
N ARG A 107 -8.19 48.28 -30.93
CA ARG A 107 -6.95 47.52 -30.61
C ARG A 107 -6.37 47.92 -29.25
N GLY A 108 -5.70 46.95 -28.60
CA GLY A 108 -4.61 47.18 -27.65
C GLY A 108 -3.52 46.15 -27.90
N GLU A 109 -2.28 46.58 -28.15
CA GLU A 109 -1.15 45.71 -28.50
C GLU A 109 -0.28 45.42 -27.26
N GLY A 110 0.21 44.18 -27.13
CA GLY A 110 1.08 43.75 -26.03
C GLY A 110 1.86 42.50 -26.46
N ALA A 111 3.13 42.69 -26.83
CA ALA A 111 3.95 41.62 -27.41
C ALA A 111 4.59 40.72 -26.33
N GLY A 112 4.67 39.42 -26.62
CA GLY A 112 5.23 38.41 -25.70
C GLY A 112 5.42 37.04 -26.38
N GLY A 113 5.97 37.02 -27.59
CA GLY A 113 6.14 35.80 -28.37
C GLY A 113 7.31 34.94 -27.89
N ILE A 114 7.06 33.64 -27.66
CA ILE A 114 8.09 32.61 -27.52
C ILE A 114 8.01 31.72 -28.77
N LEU A 115 9.11 31.64 -29.52
CA LEU A 115 9.26 30.76 -30.67
C LEU A 115 9.59 29.34 -30.21
N LEU A 116 8.81 28.36 -30.66
CA LEU A 116 9.20 26.95 -30.68
C LEU A 116 9.71 26.61 -32.10
N PRO A 117 10.84 25.90 -32.25
CA PRO A 117 11.36 25.52 -33.56
C PRO A 117 10.47 24.45 -34.20
N GLY A 118 10.26 24.57 -35.52
CA GLY A 118 9.36 23.68 -36.27
C GLY A 118 9.94 22.30 -36.56
N ILE A 119 9.05 21.37 -36.91
CA ILE A 119 9.37 20.04 -37.44
C ILE A 119 8.91 20.00 -38.90
N VAL A 120 9.75 19.46 -39.78
CA VAL A 120 9.43 19.25 -41.21
C VAL A 120 8.90 17.82 -41.39
N SER A 121 7.80 17.67 -42.12
CA SER A 121 7.18 16.38 -42.42
C SER A 121 7.85 15.69 -43.61
N ASP A 122 8.08 14.38 -43.51
CA ASP A 122 8.51 13.52 -44.63
C ASP A 122 7.64 12.24 -44.65
N PRO A 123 6.85 11.98 -45.71
CA PRO A 123 5.88 10.87 -45.74
C PRO A 123 6.48 9.60 -46.39
N GLY A 124 6.99 8.66 -45.59
CA GLY A 124 7.56 7.42 -46.08
C GLY A 124 7.42 6.20 -45.15
N ALA A 125 7.10 5.04 -45.75
CA ALA A 125 7.05 3.70 -45.16
C ALA A 125 6.09 3.47 -43.96
N GLY A 126 4.95 2.83 -44.24
CA GLY A 126 3.96 2.48 -43.22
C GLY A 126 4.33 1.25 -42.38
N ALA A 127 4.52 1.45 -41.07
CA ALA A 127 4.34 0.45 -40.02
C ALA A 127 4.19 1.17 -38.67
N VAL A 128 2.96 1.55 -38.29
CA VAL A 128 2.70 2.31 -37.05
C VAL A 128 2.83 1.40 -35.83
N ARG A 129 4.07 1.10 -35.46
CA ARG A 129 4.40 0.66 -34.11
C ARG A 129 4.00 1.78 -33.16
N LEU A 130 3.09 1.49 -32.23
CA LEU A 130 2.93 2.33 -31.04
C LEU A 130 4.32 2.57 -30.45
N ARG A 131 4.71 3.84 -30.32
CA ARG A 131 5.87 4.18 -29.49
C ARG A 131 5.48 3.88 -28.06
N SER A 132 5.80 2.68 -27.59
CA SER A 132 5.93 2.46 -26.16
C SER A 132 6.90 3.51 -25.65
N CYS A 133 6.44 4.34 -24.72
CA CYS A 133 7.35 4.96 -23.78
C CYS A 133 8.07 3.80 -23.08
N ARG A 134 9.28 3.49 -23.53
CA ARG A 134 10.15 2.55 -22.80
C ARG A 134 10.27 3.10 -21.38
N PRO A 135 10.13 2.26 -20.34
CA PRO A 135 10.47 2.68 -18.99
C PRO A 135 11.86 3.30 -19.02
N SER A 136 12.05 4.43 -18.35
CA SER A 136 13.37 5.07 -18.31
C SER A 136 14.34 4.12 -17.61
N GLU A 137 15.30 3.58 -18.35
CA GLU A 137 16.40 2.78 -17.81
C GLU A 137 17.11 3.60 -16.71
N GLY A 138 17.04 3.13 -15.45
CA GLY A 138 17.47 3.89 -14.27
C GLY A 138 16.36 4.56 -13.44
N ALA A 139 15.08 4.28 -13.70
CA ALA A 139 13.98 4.68 -12.80
C ALA A 139 14.14 4.02 -11.42
N ARG A 140 14.33 4.84 -10.39
CA ARG A 140 14.49 4.44 -8.99
C ARG A 140 13.17 4.07 -8.30
N MET A 141 13.23 3.15 -7.34
CA MET A 141 12.09 2.83 -6.46
C MET A 141 11.74 4.00 -5.52
N THR A 142 12.75 4.79 -5.13
CA THR A 142 12.59 6.10 -4.46
C THR A 142 12.01 7.19 -5.37
N GLY A 143 12.05 6.98 -6.69
CA GLY A 143 11.60 7.92 -7.70
C GLY A 143 12.47 9.19 -7.83
N HIS A 144 12.05 10.08 -8.72
CA HIS A 144 12.76 11.33 -9.02
C HIS A 144 12.46 12.43 -7.99
N HIS A 145 12.79 12.16 -6.72
CA HIS A 145 12.78 13.18 -5.67
C HIS A 145 13.89 14.22 -5.92
N ARG A 146 13.50 15.45 -6.28
CA ARG A 146 14.32 16.62 -5.96
C ARG A 146 14.45 16.69 -4.44
N ARG A 147 15.68 16.65 -3.91
CA ARG A 147 15.95 17.15 -2.55
C ARG A 147 15.48 18.61 -2.48
N GLY A 148 14.38 18.87 -1.79
CA GLY A 148 13.79 20.21 -1.66
C GLY A 148 12.38 20.39 -2.24
N SER A 149 11.40 19.58 -1.79
CA SER A 149 9.96 19.87 -1.96
C SER A 149 9.20 19.85 -0.63
N GLY A 150 9.66 20.65 0.34
CA GLY A 150 8.82 21.35 1.32
C GLY A 150 8.20 20.59 2.50
N ALA A 151 8.14 19.26 2.53
CA ALA A 151 7.31 18.53 3.51
C ALA A 151 7.92 17.27 4.16
N THR A 152 9.24 17.22 4.35
CA THR A 152 9.91 16.19 5.17
C THR A 152 11.02 16.85 6.00
N GLY A 153 10.66 17.43 7.15
CA GLY A 153 11.64 17.99 8.09
C GLY A 153 12.20 16.91 9.02
N HIS A 154 11.26 16.20 9.65
CA HIS A 154 11.44 15.18 10.67
C HIS A 154 10.20 14.26 10.62
N LEU A 155 10.25 13.06 11.21
CA LEU A 155 9.20 12.04 11.12
C LEU A 155 8.90 11.31 12.45
N GLY A 156 9.48 11.76 13.56
CA GLY A 156 9.39 11.06 14.86
C GLY A 156 7.98 10.97 15.44
N LEU A 157 7.05 11.82 15.01
CA LEU A 157 5.62 11.73 15.37
C LEU A 157 4.79 10.80 14.45
N CYS A 158 5.39 10.12 13.48
CA CYS A 158 4.73 9.08 12.68
C CYS A 158 4.64 7.74 13.45
N THR A 159 4.15 7.79 14.68
CA THR A 159 4.12 6.68 15.64
C THR A 159 2.91 6.80 16.57
N ASP A 160 2.48 5.69 17.18
CA ASP A 160 1.37 5.70 18.12
C ASP A 160 1.77 6.22 19.52
N LEU A 161 0.85 6.90 20.21
CA LEU A 161 1.11 7.46 21.55
C LEU A 161 1.47 6.39 22.61
N TYR A 162 1.11 5.12 22.41
CA TYR A 162 1.53 4.04 23.31
C TYR A 162 2.98 3.61 23.08
N GLU A 163 3.53 3.75 21.87
CA GLU A 163 4.94 3.47 21.57
C GLU A 163 5.85 4.44 22.33
N LEU A 164 5.53 5.74 22.27
CA LEU A 164 6.22 6.79 23.04
C LEU A 164 6.19 6.54 24.57
N ARG A 165 5.11 5.93 25.08
CA ARG A 165 5.00 5.55 26.50
C ARG A 165 5.82 4.30 26.84
N MET A 166 5.92 3.33 25.93
CA MET A 166 6.82 2.18 26.10
C MET A 166 8.28 2.63 26.06
N VAL A 167 8.67 3.48 25.10
CA VAL A 167 10.00 4.12 25.02
C VAL A 167 10.33 4.88 26.31
N ALA A 168 9.42 5.71 26.81
CA ALA A 168 9.60 6.41 28.08
C ALA A 168 9.87 5.44 29.25
N SER A 169 9.09 4.35 29.34
CA SER A 169 9.28 3.30 30.35
C SER A 169 10.63 2.60 30.20
N TYR A 170 10.99 2.15 28.99
CA TYR A 170 12.25 1.47 28.71
C TYR A 170 13.47 2.32 29.08
N LEU A 171 13.46 3.61 28.72
CA LEU A 171 14.53 4.55 29.10
C LEU A 171 14.60 4.75 30.61
N GLN A 172 13.46 4.87 31.31
CA GLN A 172 13.40 5.00 32.77
C GLN A 172 13.87 3.73 33.51
N GLN A 173 13.67 2.54 32.93
CA GLN A 173 14.11 1.25 33.50
C GLN A 173 15.50 0.80 33.01
N GLY A 174 16.17 1.57 32.14
CA GLY A 174 17.47 1.19 31.56
C GLY A 174 17.40 0.00 30.57
N MET A 175 16.22 -0.30 30.03
CA MET A 175 15.98 -1.38 29.07
C MET A 175 16.42 -0.96 27.65
N THR A 176 17.73 -0.79 27.47
CA THR A 176 18.35 -0.33 26.21
C THR A 176 19.16 -1.42 25.50
N ALA A 177 19.11 -2.67 25.98
CA ALA A 177 19.78 -3.80 25.35
C ALA A 177 19.22 -4.08 23.92
N PRO A 178 19.99 -4.76 23.05
CA PRO A 178 19.55 -5.08 21.69
C PRO A 178 18.27 -5.92 21.68
N ALA A 179 17.37 -5.59 20.74
CA ALA A 179 16.09 -6.24 20.53
C ALA A 179 15.89 -6.52 19.04
N THR A 180 15.64 -7.78 18.67
CA THR A 180 15.22 -8.15 17.32
C THR A 180 13.70 -8.14 17.24
N PHE A 181 13.14 -7.36 16.32
CA PHE A 181 11.76 -7.44 15.88
C PHE A 181 11.68 -8.03 14.47
N SER A 182 10.64 -8.81 14.21
CA SER A 182 10.42 -9.56 12.97
C SER A 182 9.08 -9.15 12.35
N LEU A 183 9.08 -8.66 11.11
CA LEU A 183 7.89 -8.22 10.37
C LEU A 183 7.41 -9.33 9.43
N PHE A 184 6.23 -9.90 9.67
CA PHE A 184 5.67 -10.97 8.83
C PHE A 184 4.15 -10.86 8.67
N ILE A 185 3.59 -11.52 7.66
CA ILE A 185 2.15 -11.55 7.38
C ILE A 185 1.54 -12.84 7.94
N ARG A 186 0.40 -12.76 8.63
CA ARG A 186 -0.31 -13.95 9.13
C ARG A 186 -1.12 -14.64 8.03
N PRO A 187 -1.36 -15.97 8.13
CA PRO A 187 -1.97 -16.75 7.05
C PRO A 187 -3.40 -16.34 6.71
N ASN A 188 -3.72 -16.31 5.42
CA ASN A 188 -5.03 -15.92 4.91
C ASN A 188 -5.40 -16.73 3.65
N ALA A 189 -6.47 -17.51 3.70
CA ALA A 189 -6.89 -18.34 2.55
C ALA A 189 -7.19 -17.51 1.28
N ALA A 190 -7.64 -16.26 1.41
CA ALA A 190 -7.88 -15.37 0.28
C ALA A 190 -6.59 -14.80 -0.38
N ARG A 191 -5.43 -15.00 0.24
CA ARG A 191 -4.10 -14.52 -0.20
C ARG A 191 -3.03 -15.58 0.10
N PRO A 192 -2.88 -16.62 -0.76
CA PRO A 192 -1.95 -17.73 -0.49
C PRO A 192 -0.46 -17.33 -0.56
N TRP A 193 -0.13 -16.24 -1.24
CA TRP A 193 1.23 -15.69 -1.37
C TRP A 193 1.13 -14.17 -1.47
N TYR A 194 2.26 -13.48 -1.28
CA TYR A 194 2.38 -12.02 -1.32
C TYR A 194 3.59 -11.59 -2.16
N VAL A 195 3.53 -10.40 -2.74
CA VAL A 195 4.68 -9.70 -3.32
C VAL A 195 5.20 -8.71 -2.28
N ALA A 196 6.32 -9.03 -1.63
CA ALA A 196 6.92 -8.13 -0.64
C ALA A 196 7.32 -6.79 -1.29
N LEU A 197 6.80 -5.68 -0.77
CA LEU A 197 7.08 -4.35 -1.30
C LEU A 197 7.00 -3.27 -0.21
N GLY A 198 7.97 -2.35 -0.22
CA GLY A 198 8.06 -1.20 0.70
C GLY A 198 9.39 -1.12 1.46
N ILE A 199 10.30 -2.07 1.27
CA ILE A 199 11.60 -2.13 1.95
C ILE A 199 12.45 -0.90 1.60
N GLU A 200 12.47 -0.47 0.34
CA GLU A 200 13.15 0.76 -0.08
C GLU A 200 12.69 1.98 0.74
N ARG A 201 11.38 2.09 0.99
CA ARG A 201 10.76 3.20 1.73
C ARG A 201 11.12 3.16 3.21
N VAL A 202 11.27 1.96 3.79
CA VAL A 202 11.83 1.79 5.14
C VAL A 202 13.28 2.26 5.18
N LEU A 203 14.11 1.96 4.17
CA LEU A 203 15.51 2.42 4.12
C LEU A 203 15.63 3.95 3.95
N GLU A 204 14.68 4.62 3.30
CA GLU A 204 14.56 6.08 3.29
C GLU A 204 14.07 6.67 4.63
N LEU A 205 13.23 5.91 5.36
CA LEU A 205 12.69 6.30 6.66
C LEU A 205 13.78 6.36 7.74
N LEU A 206 14.66 5.36 7.85
CA LEU A 206 15.61 5.23 8.97
C LEU A 206 16.45 6.50 9.25
N PRO A 207 17.11 7.15 8.27
CA PRO A 207 17.86 8.39 8.52
C PRO A 207 16.97 9.63 8.67
N SER A 208 15.67 9.52 8.33
CA SER A 208 14.69 10.61 8.35
C SER A 208 13.85 10.62 9.64
N PHE A 209 13.74 9.47 10.32
CA PHE A 209 12.99 9.28 11.56
C PHE A 209 13.74 9.91 12.75
N THR A 210 13.57 11.23 12.87
CA THR A 210 14.21 12.11 13.86
C THR A 210 13.16 13.05 14.45
N PHE A 211 13.51 13.82 15.49
CA PHE A 211 12.60 14.77 16.17
C PHE A 211 13.18 16.19 16.11
N GLY A 212 12.44 17.12 15.51
CA GLY A 212 12.75 18.55 15.53
C GLY A 212 12.11 19.30 16.69
N PRO A 213 12.41 20.61 16.86
CA PRO A 213 11.90 21.42 17.96
C PRO A 213 10.36 21.40 18.09
N ALA A 214 9.64 21.50 16.97
CA ALA A 214 8.17 21.50 16.97
C ALA A 214 7.55 20.17 17.45
N GLU A 215 8.25 19.05 17.25
CA GLU A 215 7.81 17.73 17.72
C GLU A 215 8.16 17.54 19.19
N LEU A 216 9.30 18.07 19.65
CA LEU A 216 9.69 18.09 21.06
C LEU A 216 8.78 19.01 21.91
N ASP A 217 8.23 20.06 21.32
CA ASP A 217 7.19 20.93 21.91
C ASP A 217 5.84 20.19 22.02
N GLU A 218 5.43 19.46 20.97
CA GLU A 218 4.21 18.63 21.00
C GLU A 218 4.33 17.49 22.01
N LEU A 219 5.49 16.85 22.11
CA LEU A 219 5.78 15.84 23.14
C LEU A 219 5.70 16.45 24.56
N GLU A 220 6.07 17.73 24.76
CA GLU A 220 5.85 18.42 26.04
C GLU A 220 4.35 18.55 26.34
N ARG A 221 3.57 18.96 25.34
CA ARG A 221 2.11 19.14 25.44
C ARG A 221 1.37 17.82 25.70
N LEU A 222 1.93 16.70 25.24
CA LEU A 222 1.46 15.33 25.51
C LEU A 222 1.89 14.80 26.89
N GLY A 223 2.71 15.54 27.63
CA GLY A 223 3.19 15.16 28.96
C GLY A 223 4.36 14.17 28.97
N ILE A 224 5.18 14.14 27.92
CA ILE A 224 6.38 13.31 27.87
C ILE A 224 7.51 13.99 28.66
N ASP A 225 8.03 13.26 29.65
CA ASP A 225 9.04 13.76 30.59
C ASP A 225 10.29 14.32 29.88
N ARG A 226 10.85 15.41 30.43
CA ARG A 226 12.01 16.09 29.85
C ARG A 226 13.19 15.16 29.53
N PRO A 227 13.63 14.22 30.38
CA PRO A 227 14.75 13.32 30.03
C PRO A 227 14.46 12.41 28.85
N VAL A 228 13.20 12.02 28.64
CA VAL A 228 12.77 11.24 27.46
C VAL A 228 12.82 12.12 26.22
N ARG A 229 12.35 13.38 26.29
CA ARG A 229 12.47 14.33 25.18
C ARG A 229 13.91 14.72 24.86
N GLU A 230 14.79 14.78 25.85
CA GLU A 230 16.23 15.00 25.63
C GLU A 230 16.90 13.80 24.94
N ALA A 231 16.45 12.56 25.22
CA ALA A 231 16.87 11.38 24.46
C ALA A 231 16.31 11.38 23.02
N LEU A 232 15.03 11.73 22.83
CA LEU A 232 14.41 11.84 21.50
C LEU A 232 15.00 12.99 20.66
N ALA A 233 15.46 14.07 21.28
CA ALA A 233 16.17 15.17 20.60
C ALA A 233 17.56 14.76 20.10
N ALA A 234 18.16 13.72 20.67
CA ALA A 234 19.42 13.13 20.23
C ALA A 234 19.24 11.89 19.33
N TRP A 235 18.00 11.57 18.95
CA TRP A 235 17.64 10.32 18.28
C TRP A 235 18.25 10.17 16.89
N GLN A 236 18.88 9.02 16.65
CA GLN A 236 19.33 8.53 15.35
C GLN A 236 19.10 7.00 15.28
N VAL A 237 19.14 6.43 14.07
CA VAL A 237 19.10 4.97 13.84
C VAL A 237 20.50 4.49 13.43
N ASP A 238 21.48 4.82 14.27
CA ASP A 238 22.93 4.72 14.04
C ASP A 238 23.59 3.48 14.67
N ALA A 239 22.81 2.65 15.38
CA ALA A 239 23.28 1.40 15.98
C ALA A 239 22.28 0.27 15.75
N GLY A 240 22.74 -0.84 15.15
CA GLY A 240 21.92 -2.01 14.83
C GLY A 240 21.95 -2.42 13.36
N GLU A 241 21.14 -3.43 13.02
CA GLU A 241 21.05 -4.03 11.69
C GLU A 241 19.60 -4.14 11.22
N LEU A 242 19.37 -4.06 9.90
CA LEU A 242 18.12 -4.46 9.27
C LEU A 242 18.42 -5.50 8.19
N TRP A 243 17.74 -6.65 8.28
CA TRP A 243 17.74 -7.70 7.26
C TRP A 243 16.38 -7.72 6.58
N ALA A 244 16.32 -7.80 5.25
CA ALA A 244 15.05 -7.82 4.52
C ALA A 244 15.11 -8.67 3.25
N VAL A 245 13.97 -9.21 2.83
CA VAL A 245 13.84 -9.73 1.47
C VAL A 245 13.90 -8.54 0.48
N PRO A 246 14.57 -8.63 -0.67
CA PRO A 246 14.53 -7.57 -1.67
C PRO A 246 13.11 -7.28 -2.13
N ASP A 247 12.78 -6.01 -2.34
CA ASP A 247 11.48 -5.59 -2.90
C ASP A 247 11.17 -6.37 -4.19
N GLY A 248 9.90 -6.75 -4.38
CA GLY A 248 9.44 -7.60 -5.48
C GLY A 248 9.63 -9.11 -5.26
N THR A 249 10.19 -9.54 -4.12
CA THR A 249 10.28 -10.98 -3.79
C THR A 249 8.88 -11.54 -3.47
N VAL A 250 8.49 -12.62 -4.16
CA VAL A 250 7.28 -13.38 -3.80
C VAL A 250 7.57 -14.22 -2.56
N VAL A 251 6.68 -14.18 -1.56
CA VAL A 251 6.82 -14.79 -0.22
C VAL A 251 5.50 -15.42 0.26
N LEU A 252 5.57 -16.33 1.23
CA LEU A 252 4.41 -16.93 1.90
C LEU A 252 4.02 -16.19 3.20
N ALA A 253 2.97 -16.65 3.87
CA ALA A 253 2.66 -16.22 5.22
C ALA A 253 3.66 -16.80 6.25
N GLN A 254 3.83 -16.10 7.37
CA GLN A 254 4.81 -16.35 8.44
C GLN A 254 6.29 -16.16 8.08
N GLU A 255 6.62 -15.97 6.80
CA GLU A 255 7.95 -15.54 6.37
C GLU A 255 8.22 -14.08 6.79
N PRO A 256 9.39 -13.79 7.40
CA PRO A 256 9.77 -12.41 7.71
C PRO A 256 10.11 -11.64 6.43
N LEU A 257 9.38 -10.56 6.20
CA LEU A 257 9.68 -9.55 5.17
C LEU A 257 10.95 -8.78 5.54
N LEU A 258 11.08 -8.45 6.83
CA LEU A 258 12.29 -7.90 7.42
C LEU A 258 12.44 -8.28 8.90
N GLU A 259 13.67 -8.19 9.39
CA GLU A 259 14.01 -8.17 10.82
C GLU A 259 14.87 -6.95 11.14
N MET A 260 14.53 -6.24 12.21
CA MET A 260 15.26 -5.08 12.72
C MET A 260 15.87 -5.44 14.09
N THR A 261 17.18 -5.37 14.23
CA THR A 261 17.88 -5.52 15.52
C THR A 261 18.50 -4.18 15.91
N ALA A 262 17.97 -3.54 16.95
CA ALA A 262 18.48 -2.25 17.46
C ALA A 262 18.28 -2.18 18.99
N PRO A 263 18.85 -1.18 19.71
CA PRO A 263 18.48 -0.93 21.10
C PRO A 263 16.95 -0.88 21.27
N LEU A 264 16.40 -1.57 22.28
CA LEU A 264 14.94 -1.79 22.41
C LEU A 264 14.05 -0.53 22.18
N PRO A 265 14.37 0.67 22.70
CA PRO A 265 13.58 1.87 22.41
C PRO A 265 13.53 2.24 20.92
N ILE A 266 14.65 2.06 20.20
CA ILE A 266 14.79 2.34 18.76
C ILE A 266 14.02 1.29 17.95
N ALA A 267 14.23 0.01 18.26
CA ALA A 267 13.55 -1.08 17.57
C ALA A 267 12.02 -1.01 17.73
N GLN A 268 11.52 -0.59 18.90
CA GLN A 268 10.08 -0.49 19.18
C GLN A 268 9.42 0.74 18.50
N LEU A 269 10.00 1.94 18.61
CA LEU A 269 9.33 3.18 18.17
C LEU A 269 9.03 3.23 16.66
N LEU A 270 9.79 2.46 15.88
CA LEU A 270 9.64 2.28 14.45
C LEU A 270 8.46 1.37 14.05
N GLU A 271 7.83 0.62 14.96
CA GLU A 271 6.77 -0.38 14.66
C GLU A 271 5.67 0.21 13.77
N THR A 272 5.00 1.29 14.19
CA THR A 272 3.91 1.94 13.44
C THR A 272 4.32 2.31 12.00
N ALA A 273 5.48 2.96 11.84
CA ALA A 273 5.92 3.50 10.55
C ALA A 273 6.40 2.40 9.58
N VAL A 274 7.15 1.42 10.10
CA VAL A 274 7.63 0.28 9.31
C VAL A 274 6.47 -0.60 8.85
N VAL A 275 5.50 -0.86 9.73
CA VAL A 275 4.26 -1.57 9.37
C VAL A 275 3.50 -0.80 8.28
N ASN A 276 3.33 0.51 8.42
CA ASN A 276 2.59 1.33 7.45
C ASN A 276 3.21 1.30 6.05
N LEU A 277 4.53 1.52 5.95
CA LEU A 277 5.25 1.60 4.67
C LEU A 277 5.35 0.26 3.92
N VAL A 278 5.31 -0.88 4.61
CA VAL A 278 5.36 -2.20 3.97
C VAL A 278 3.96 -2.77 3.70
N GLN A 279 2.99 -2.54 4.59
CA GLN A 279 1.64 -3.13 4.48
C GLN A 279 0.94 -2.78 3.16
N TYR A 280 0.88 -1.49 2.82
CA TYR A 280 0.06 -1.03 1.71
C TYR A 280 0.66 -1.36 0.33
N PRO A 281 1.96 -1.11 0.05
CA PRO A 281 2.56 -1.51 -1.22
C PRO A 281 2.55 -3.02 -1.42
N THR A 282 2.84 -3.82 -0.38
CA THR A 282 2.75 -5.30 -0.43
C THR A 282 1.33 -5.77 -0.80
N LEU A 283 0.30 -5.16 -0.21
CA LEU A 283 -1.10 -5.49 -0.49
C LEU A 283 -1.48 -5.19 -1.96
N VAL A 284 -1.18 -4.00 -2.46
CA VAL A 284 -1.54 -3.59 -3.83
C VAL A 284 -0.71 -4.33 -4.87
N ALA A 285 0.59 -4.57 -4.63
CA ALA A 285 1.43 -5.36 -5.53
C ALA A 285 0.94 -6.82 -5.63
N THR A 286 0.50 -7.42 -4.52
CA THR A 286 -0.12 -8.75 -4.51
C THR A 286 -1.43 -8.78 -5.30
N LYS A 287 -2.29 -7.75 -5.16
CA LYS A 287 -3.55 -7.64 -5.94
C LYS A 287 -3.26 -7.48 -7.45
N ALA A 288 -2.28 -6.65 -7.81
CA ALA A 288 -1.85 -6.46 -9.20
C ALA A 288 -1.26 -7.73 -9.83
N ALA A 289 -0.42 -8.45 -9.09
CA ALA A 289 0.14 -9.74 -9.53
C ALA A 289 -0.95 -10.78 -9.82
N ARG A 290 -2.00 -10.84 -8.99
CA ARG A 290 -3.16 -11.71 -9.22
C ARG A 290 -3.88 -11.36 -10.52
N CYS A 291 -4.05 -10.07 -10.85
CA CYS A 291 -4.62 -9.64 -12.13
C CYS A 291 -3.76 -10.01 -13.35
N GLU A 292 -2.43 -9.81 -13.29
CA GLU A 292 -1.49 -10.18 -14.39
C GLU A 292 -1.56 -11.68 -14.71
N LEU A 293 -1.62 -12.53 -13.68
CA LEU A 293 -1.69 -14.00 -13.81
C LEU A 293 -2.97 -14.53 -14.48
N VAL A 294 -4.05 -13.74 -14.50
CA VAL A 294 -5.33 -14.09 -15.13
C VAL A 294 -5.62 -13.30 -16.41
N ALA A 295 -4.89 -12.21 -16.68
CA ALA A 295 -5.10 -11.35 -17.85
C ALA A 295 -4.68 -11.99 -19.18
N ASP A 296 -3.89 -13.08 -19.16
CA ASP A 296 -3.50 -13.84 -20.35
C ASP A 296 -2.82 -12.94 -21.42
N GLY A 297 -1.88 -12.11 -20.96
CA GLY A 297 -1.12 -11.17 -21.79
C GLY A 297 -1.88 -9.93 -22.28
N ARG A 298 -3.17 -9.78 -21.95
CA ARG A 298 -3.95 -8.55 -22.19
C ARG A 298 -3.42 -7.40 -21.35
N LYS A 299 -3.59 -6.17 -21.82
CA LYS A 299 -3.02 -4.96 -21.17
C LYS A 299 -3.76 -4.63 -19.87
N LEU A 300 -3.02 -4.24 -18.83
CA LEU A 300 -3.59 -3.78 -17.57
C LEU A 300 -3.32 -2.29 -17.32
N ALA A 301 -4.32 -1.57 -16.80
CA ALA A 301 -4.20 -0.15 -16.45
C ALA A 301 -4.84 0.19 -15.09
N ASP A 302 -4.15 0.99 -14.29
CA ASP A 302 -4.62 1.56 -13.03
C ASP A 302 -5.43 2.84 -13.30
N PHE A 303 -6.74 2.74 -13.07
CA PHE A 303 -7.70 3.85 -13.09
C PHE A 303 -8.21 4.20 -11.69
N GLY A 304 -7.57 3.68 -10.63
CA GLY A 304 -8.07 3.72 -9.26
C GLY A 304 -7.64 4.94 -8.44
N PHE A 305 -6.73 5.79 -8.94
CA PHE A 305 -6.24 6.99 -8.23
C PHE A 305 -7.35 7.85 -7.59
N ARG A 306 -8.49 8.03 -8.27
CA ARG A 306 -9.67 8.77 -7.76
C ARG A 306 -10.42 8.11 -6.59
N ARG A 307 -9.97 6.93 -6.16
CA ARG A 307 -10.49 6.11 -5.04
C ARG A 307 -9.41 5.82 -3.99
N ALA A 308 -8.19 6.32 -4.17
CA ALA A 308 -7.12 6.16 -3.19
C ALA A 308 -7.43 6.90 -1.87
N HIS A 309 -7.05 6.31 -0.75
CA HIS A 309 -7.22 6.90 0.59
C HIS A 309 -6.14 7.94 0.92
N GLY A 310 -5.86 8.84 -0.03
CA GLY A 310 -4.79 9.83 0.03
C GLY A 310 -4.13 10.04 -1.33
N LEU A 311 -3.57 11.23 -1.57
CA LEU A 311 -2.89 11.53 -2.83
C LEU A 311 -1.60 10.71 -3.00
N GLU A 312 -0.76 10.68 -1.96
CA GLU A 312 0.48 9.91 -1.94
C GLU A 312 0.20 8.39 -1.96
N THR A 313 -0.79 7.92 -1.19
CA THR A 313 -1.32 6.55 -1.25
C THR A 313 -1.71 6.16 -2.68
N GLY A 314 -2.29 7.07 -3.46
CA GLY A 314 -2.61 6.85 -4.87
C GLY A 314 -1.43 6.87 -5.84
N VAL A 315 -0.31 7.48 -5.45
CA VAL A 315 0.98 7.45 -6.18
C VAL A 315 1.74 6.16 -5.88
N GLU A 316 1.72 5.71 -4.62
CA GLU A 316 2.27 4.41 -4.20
C GLU A 316 1.48 3.24 -4.77
N ALA A 317 0.14 3.35 -4.87
CA ALA A 317 -0.71 2.35 -5.52
C ALA A 317 -0.30 2.08 -6.98
N ALA A 318 -0.01 3.15 -7.74
CA ALA A 318 0.39 3.05 -9.13
C ALA A 318 1.78 2.42 -9.29
N LEU A 319 2.73 2.72 -8.39
CA LEU A 319 4.03 2.05 -8.34
C LEU A 319 3.87 0.56 -8.01
N ALA A 320 3.13 0.23 -6.95
CA ALA A 320 2.87 -1.14 -6.54
C ALA A 320 2.15 -1.95 -7.64
N ALA A 321 1.22 -1.33 -8.38
CA ALA A 321 0.55 -1.96 -9.51
C ALA A 321 1.47 -2.21 -10.72
N TYR A 322 2.30 -1.23 -11.08
CA TYR A 322 3.27 -1.39 -12.17
C TYR A 322 4.35 -2.44 -11.86
N VAL A 323 4.84 -2.47 -10.61
CA VAL A 323 5.80 -3.47 -10.13
C VAL A 323 5.15 -4.86 -10.01
N GLY A 324 3.99 -4.96 -9.37
CA GLY A 324 3.32 -6.23 -9.07
C GLY A 324 2.71 -6.92 -10.28
N GLY A 325 2.12 -6.16 -11.21
CA GLY A 325 1.38 -6.71 -12.36
C GLY A 325 1.53 -5.91 -13.65
N GLY A 326 2.57 -5.09 -13.79
CA GLY A 326 2.89 -4.43 -15.05
C GLY A 326 1.96 -3.31 -15.52
N PHE A 327 1.02 -2.88 -14.67
CA PHE A 327 -0.02 -1.91 -14.97
C PHE A 327 0.53 -0.58 -15.50
N ALA A 328 0.06 -0.11 -16.65
CA ALA A 328 0.12 1.31 -16.98
C ALA A 328 -0.76 2.11 -15.98
N THR A 329 -0.57 3.42 -15.82
CA THR A 329 -1.36 4.20 -14.83
C THR A 329 -1.99 5.47 -15.42
N SER A 330 -3.16 5.83 -14.92
CA SER A 330 -3.74 7.17 -15.11
C SER A 330 -3.14 8.23 -14.18
N ASN A 331 -2.33 7.83 -13.18
CA ASN A 331 -1.67 8.73 -12.26
C ASN A 331 -0.42 9.37 -12.88
N VAL A 332 -0.59 10.58 -13.42
CA VAL A 332 0.46 11.38 -14.05
C VAL A 332 1.64 11.66 -13.10
N GLU A 333 1.40 11.81 -11.79
CA GLU A 333 2.45 12.06 -10.79
C GLU A 333 3.29 10.80 -10.54
N ALA A 334 2.67 9.62 -10.50
CA ALA A 334 3.40 8.35 -10.44
C ALA A 334 4.25 8.11 -11.70
N GLY A 335 3.70 8.41 -12.89
CA GLY A 335 4.46 8.43 -14.13
C GLY A 335 5.66 9.38 -14.09
N ARG A 336 5.47 10.59 -13.55
CA ARG A 336 6.55 11.59 -13.39
C ARG A 336 7.63 11.17 -12.40
N ARG A 337 7.27 10.52 -11.28
CA ARG A 337 8.25 10.09 -10.27
C ARG A 337 9.01 8.83 -10.68
N PHE A 338 8.32 7.84 -11.21
CA PHE A 338 8.83 6.46 -11.33
C PHE A 338 9.00 5.99 -12.79
N GLY A 339 8.72 6.83 -13.78
CA GLY A 339 8.85 6.46 -15.20
C GLY A 339 7.81 5.43 -15.67
N ILE A 340 6.73 5.23 -14.91
CA ILE A 340 5.65 4.30 -15.22
C ILE A 340 4.93 4.76 -16.50
N PRO A 341 4.66 3.87 -17.48
CA PRO A 341 3.88 4.23 -18.66
C PRO A 341 2.51 4.78 -18.28
N THR A 342 2.24 6.03 -18.64
CA THR A 342 0.95 6.67 -18.41
C THR A 342 -0.05 6.31 -19.51
N THR A 343 -1.33 6.18 -19.15
CA THR A 343 -2.42 5.94 -20.10
C THR A 343 -3.71 6.61 -19.65
N GLY A 344 -4.49 7.09 -20.61
CA GLY A 344 -5.73 7.81 -20.38
C GLY A 344 -6.52 7.99 -21.67
N THR A 345 -7.83 8.15 -21.52
CA THR A 345 -8.80 8.30 -22.62
C THR A 345 -9.79 9.41 -22.24
N MET A 346 -10.90 9.55 -22.95
CA MET A 346 -12.02 10.40 -22.50
C MET A 346 -12.78 9.81 -21.30
N ALA A 347 -13.63 10.64 -20.67
CA ALA A 347 -14.55 10.28 -19.60
C ALA A 347 -15.98 10.77 -19.94
N HIS A 348 -17.03 10.20 -19.31
CA HIS A 348 -18.42 10.53 -19.63
C HIS A 348 -18.73 12.03 -19.56
N SER A 349 -18.09 12.78 -18.64
CA SER A 349 -18.26 14.23 -18.52
C SER A 349 -17.84 15.01 -19.77
N TYR A 350 -16.87 14.52 -20.56
CA TYR A 350 -16.51 15.13 -21.85
C TYR A 350 -17.60 14.89 -22.91
N VAL A 351 -18.19 13.68 -22.92
CA VAL A 351 -19.30 13.32 -23.81
C VAL A 351 -20.56 14.12 -23.45
N GLN A 352 -20.89 14.18 -22.16
CA GLN A 352 -22.05 14.91 -21.61
C GLN A 352 -21.93 16.44 -21.72
N ALA A 353 -20.71 16.98 -21.86
CA ALA A 353 -20.49 18.41 -22.13
C ALA A 353 -20.68 18.80 -23.60
N SER A 354 -20.86 17.82 -24.50
CA SER A 354 -21.14 18.04 -25.92
C SER A 354 -22.64 18.00 -26.21
N THR A 355 -23.07 18.61 -27.32
CA THR A 355 -24.48 18.61 -27.74
C THR A 355 -25.00 17.22 -28.10
N ASP A 356 -24.11 16.36 -28.57
CA ASP A 356 -24.35 14.95 -28.86
C ASP A 356 -23.05 14.15 -28.77
N GLU A 357 -23.19 12.84 -28.58
CA GLU A 357 -22.08 11.89 -28.41
C GLU A 357 -21.18 11.79 -29.65
N ARG A 358 -21.74 11.95 -30.85
CA ARG A 358 -20.99 11.84 -32.11
C ARG A 358 -20.08 13.07 -32.29
N GLU A 359 -20.55 14.25 -31.93
CA GLU A 359 -19.74 15.47 -31.86
C GLU A 359 -18.64 15.39 -30.80
N ALA A 360 -18.89 14.77 -29.65
CA ALA A 360 -17.84 14.50 -28.66
C ALA A 360 -16.73 13.60 -29.25
N PHE A 361 -17.11 12.51 -29.91
CA PHE A 361 -16.16 11.60 -30.54
C PHE A 361 -15.38 12.27 -31.69
N ARG A 362 -16.06 13.06 -32.54
CA ARG A 362 -15.44 13.81 -33.64
C ARG A 362 -14.35 14.74 -33.13
N ARG A 363 -14.65 15.54 -32.09
CA ARG A 363 -13.66 16.46 -31.48
C ARG A 363 -12.49 15.68 -30.88
N PHE A 364 -12.76 14.71 -30.00
CA PHE A 364 -11.69 13.95 -29.34
C PHE A 364 -10.79 13.20 -30.33
N ALA A 365 -11.35 12.66 -31.41
CA ALA A 365 -10.56 11.98 -32.46
C ALA A 365 -9.77 12.96 -33.35
N THR A 366 -10.27 14.19 -33.54
CA THR A 366 -9.56 15.25 -34.29
C THR A 366 -8.42 15.85 -33.46
N ASP A 367 -8.67 16.10 -32.17
CA ASP A 367 -7.71 16.70 -31.24
C ASP A 367 -6.61 15.71 -30.81
N HIS A 368 -6.96 14.41 -30.71
CA HIS A 368 -6.09 13.36 -30.17
C HIS A 368 -6.09 12.06 -31.02
N PRO A 369 -5.75 12.13 -32.33
CA PRO A 369 -5.88 10.99 -33.25
C PRO A 369 -5.08 9.76 -32.80
N GLU A 370 -3.86 9.94 -32.26
CA GLU A 370 -3.01 8.85 -31.77
C GLU A 370 -3.49 8.20 -30.45
N HIS A 371 -4.45 8.82 -29.75
CA HIS A 371 -4.93 8.41 -28.42
C HIS A 371 -6.46 8.24 -28.37
N SER A 372 -7.10 8.13 -29.53
CA SER A 372 -8.56 8.11 -29.74
C SER A 372 -9.22 6.76 -29.37
N ILE A 373 -9.12 6.35 -28.11
CA ILE A 373 -9.97 5.29 -27.53
C ILE A 373 -11.26 5.94 -27.02
N LEU A 374 -12.37 5.65 -27.69
CA LEU A 374 -13.65 6.35 -27.49
C LEU A 374 -14.55 5.64 -26.48
N LEU A 375 -15.16 6.39 -25.55
CA LEU A 375 -16.00 5.86 -24.47
C LEU A 375 -17.46 5.74 -24.93
N VAL A 376 -17.90 4.53 -25.26
CA VAL A 376 -19.10 4.28 -26.08
C VAL A 376 -20.39 4.04 -25.30
N ASP A 377 -20.35 3.90 -23.99
CA ASP A 377 -21.49 3.52 -23.13
C ASP A 377 -22.10 4.70 -22.34
N THR A 378 -21.93 5.94 -22.80
CA THR A 378 -22.50 7.12 -22.12
C THR A 378 -24.03 7.17 -22.21
N TYR A 379 -24.62 6.57 -23.25
CA TYR A 379 -26.09 6.52 -23.44
C TYR A 379 -26.63 5.15 -23.89
N ASP A 380 -25.95 4.49 -24.82
CA ASP A 380 -26.31 3.18 -25.40
C ASP A 380 -25.06 2.60 -26.06
N THR A 381 -24.47 1.55 -25.48
CA THR A 381 -23.16 1.01 -25.88
C THR A 381 -23.09 0.60 -27.35
N VAL A 382 -24.13 -0.07 -27.86
CA VAL A 382 -24.18 -0.59 -29.24
C VAL A 382 -24.31 0.57 -30.22
N ARG A 383 -25.07 1.61 -29.87
CA ARG A 383 -25.18 2.85 -30.64
C ARG A 383 -23.90 3.70 -30.57
N GLY A 384 -23.23 3.72 -29.43
CA GLY A 384 -21.95 4.42 -29.25
C GLY A 384 -20.84 3.82 -30.10
N VAL A 385 -20.74 2.48 -30.18
CA VAL A 385 -19.79 1.80 -31.09
C VAL A 385 -20.08 2.18 -32.55
N ARG A 386 -21.37 2.20 -32.96
CA ARG A 386 -21.75 2.64 -34.31
C ARG A 386 -21.40 4.11 -34.57
N ARG A 387 -21.61 5.01 -33.60
CA ARG A 387 -21.20 6.42 -33.67
C ARG A 387 -19.69 6.62 -33.74
N ALA A 388 -18.91 5.79 -33.03
CA ALA A 388 -17.45 5.80 -33.11
C ALA A 388 -16.98 5.37 -34.52
N ILE A 389 -17.59 4.31 -35.08
CA ILE A 389 -17.36 3.86 -36.46
C ILE A 389 -17.72 4.96 -37.47
N GLU A 390 -18.92 5.56 -37.36
CA GLU A 390 -19.37 6.68 -38.21
C GLU A 390 -18.37 7.84 -38.21
N VAL A 391 -17.84 8.21 -37.04
CA VAL A 391 -16.85 9.30 -36.89
C VAL A 391 -15.51 8.94 -37.50
N CYS A 392 -15.01 7.72 -37.30
CA CYS A 392 -13.74 7.32 -37.90
C CYS A 392 -13.82 7.20 -39.42
N GLN A 393 -14.99 6.83 -39.96
CA GLN A 393 -15.27 6.85 -41.40
C GLN A 393 -15.38 8.30 -41.92
N GLU A 394 -16.08 9.19 -41.21
CA GLU A 394 -16.22 10.62 -41.56
C GLU A 394 -14.88 11.38 -41.58
N LEU A 395 -13.95 11.00 -40.69
CA LEU A 395 -12.61 11.60 -40.58
C LEU A 395 -11.53 10.86 -41.40
N GLU A 396 -11.88 9.77 -42.11
CA GLU A 396 -10.96 8.89 -42.86
C GLU A 396 -9.79 8.32 -42.00
N ILE A 397 -10.01 8.09 -40.70
CA ILE A 397 -9.00 7.59 -39.75
C ILE A 397 -9.23 6.12 -39.36
N GLN A 398 -8.16 5.50 -38.86
CA GLN A 398 -8.21 4.21 -38.17
C GLN A 398 -8.49 4.43 -36.67
N PRO A 399 -9.59 3.90 -36.11
CA PRO A 399 -9.88 4.01 -34.68
C PRO A 399 -8.79 3.33 -33.85
N ARG A 400 -8.31 4.01 -32.79
CA ARG A 400 -7.40 3.36 -31.84
C ARG A 400 -8.14 2.31 -31.00
N GLY A 401 -9.41 2.54 -30.70
CA GLY A 401 -10.25 1.58 -29.99
C GLY A 401 -11.54 2.16 -29.41
N VAL A 402 -12.26 1.32 -28.65
CA VAL A 402 -13.43 1.72 -27.85
C VAL A 402 -13.23 1.29 -26.39
N ARG A 403 -13.80 2.04 -25.45
CA ARG A 403 -13.86 1.68 -24.03
C ARG A 403 -15.31 1.39 -23.60
N LEU A 404 -15.48 0.27 -22.90
CA LEU A 404 -16.69 -0.14 -22.20
C LEU A 404 -16.46 0.11 -20.69
N ASP A 405 -17.40 0.71 -19.96
CA ASP A 405 -17.28 1.01 -18.52
C ASP A 405 -18.47 0.47 -17.68
N SER A 406 -19.49 -0.10 -18.35
CA SER A 406 -20.74 -0.57 -17.75
C SER A 406 -21.48 -1.63 -18.60
N GLY A 407 -22.30 -2.46 -17.93
CA GLY A 407 -23.09 -3.53 -18.55
C GLY A 407 -22.40 -4.90 -18.55
N ASP A 408 -22.94 -5.86 -19.30
CA ASP A 408 -22.32 -7.17 -19.51
C ASP A 408 -21.09 -7.02 -20.43
N MET A 409 -19.91 -6.96 -19.83
CA MET A 409 -18.64 -6.78 -20.54
C MET A 409 -18.39 -7.87 -21.60
N GLY A 410 -18.81 -9.11 -21.36
CA GLY A 410 -18.60 -10.22 -22.28
C GLY A 410 -19.46 -10.07 -23.53
N ALA A 411 -20.78 -9.94 -23.34
CA ALA A 411 -21.72 -9.77 -24.43
C ALA A 411 -21.50 -8.48 -25.22
N LEU A 412 -21.18 -7.37 -24.53
CA LEU A 412 -20.92 -6.07 -25.16
C LEU A 412 -19.59 -6.06 -25.93
N ALA A 413 -18.54 -6.73 -25.45
CA ALA A 413 -17.31 -6.87 -26.20
C ALA A 413 -17.51 -7.69 -27.49
N VAL A 414 -18.30 -8.76 -27.46
CA VAL A 414 -18.61 -9.58 -28.64
C VAL A 414 -19.35 -8.76 -29.72
N GLU A 415 -20.40 -8.02 -29.36
CA GLU A 415 -21.09 -7.16 -30.34
C GLU A 415 -20.21 -5.97 -30.80
N ALA A 416 -19.41 -5.37 -29.90
CA ALA A 416 -18.48 -4.30 -30.28
C ALA A 416 -17.42 -4.79 -31.29
N ARG A 417 -16.83 -5.97 -31.06
CA ARG A 417 -15.86 -6.62 -31.96
C ARG A 417 -16.49 -6.87 -33.33
N ARG A 418 -17.67 -7.51 -33.34
CA ARG A 418 -18.45 -7.80 -34.55
C ARG A 418 -18.74 -6.54 -35.37
N LEU A 419 -19.10 -5.43 -34.72
CA LEU A 419 -19.37 -4.15 -35.39
C LEU A 419 -18.11 -3.47 -35.95
N LEU A 420 -16.99 -3.53 -35.22
CA LEU A 420 -15.72 -3.03 -35.71
C LEU A 420 -15.23 -3.85 -36.91
N ASP A 421 -15.40 -5.17 -36.88
CA ASP A 421 -15.00 -6.09 -37.96
C ASP A 421 -15.89 -5.94 -39.21
N ASP A 422 -17.22 -5.82 -39.04
CA ASP A 422 -18.16 -5.46 -40.12
C ASP A 422 -17.75 -4.15 -40.83
N ALA A 423 -17.14 -3.22 -40.09
CA ALA A 423 -16.67 -1.92 -40.59
C ALA A 423 -15.22 -1.94 -41.12
N GLY A 424 -14.53 -3.08 -41.08
CA GLY A 424 -13.14 -3.23 -41.54
C GLY A 424 -12.05 -2.85 -40.53
N TYR A 425 -12.41 -2.61 -39.26
CA TYR A 425 -11.52 -2.12 -38.20
C TYR A 425 -11.00 -3.23 -37.27
N ALA A 426 -10.47 -4.31 -37.84
CA ALA A 426 -9.98 -5.48 -37.10
C ALA A 426 -8.92 -5.15 -36.03
N ASP A 427 -8.01 -4.21 -36.32
CA ASP A 427 -6.92 -3.80 -35.42
C ASP A 427 -7.35 -2.85 -34.28
N ALA A 428 -8.62 -2.40 -34.25
CA ALA A 428 -9.11 -1.44 -33.27
C ALA A 428 -9.38 -2.13 -31.92
N THR A 429 -8.71 -1.67 -30.85
CA THR A 429 -8.74 -2.39 -29.57
C THR A 429 -10.03 -2.17 -28.77
N ILE A 430 -10.50 -3.18 -28.07
CA ILE A 430 -11.59 -3.10 -27.09
C ILE A 430 -10.98 -3.08 -25.69
N PHE A 431 -11.27 -2.03 -24.93
CA PHE A 431 -10.79 -1.87 -23.56
C PHE A 431 -11.98 -1.90 -22.59
N ALA A 432 -11.92 -2.73 -21.55
CA ALA A 432 -12.97 -2.81 -20.54
C ALA A 432 -12.55 -2.12 -19.25
N SER A 433 -13.45 -1.44 -18.57
CA SER A 433 -13.29 -0.93 -17.21
C SER A 433 -14.63 -0.97 -16.46
N GLY A 434 -14.63 -0.55 -15.20
CA GLY A 434 -15.82 -0.57 -14.35
C GLY A 434 -16.04 -1.93 -13.68
N GLY A 435 -16.05 -1.95 -12.34
CA GLY A 435 -16.31 -3.16 -11.55
C GLY A 435 -15.22 -4.25 -11.54
N LEU A 436 -14.30 -4.25 -12.50
CA LEU A 436 -13.30 -5.32 -12.71
C LEU A 436 -12.36 -5.58 -11.52
N ASP A 437 -12.01 -6.85 -11.33
CA ASP A 437 -10.90 -7.39 -10.54
C ASP A 437 -10.38 -8.71 -11.16
N GLU A 438 -9.51 -9.46 -10.49
CA GLU A 438 -8.98 -10.73 -11.00
C GLU A 438 -10.02 -11.85 -11.20
N GLU A 439 -11.15 -11.86 -10.48
CA GLU A 439 -12.17 -12.88 -10.68
C GLU A 439 -12.98 -12.58 -11.95
N GLU A 440 -13.38 -11.31 -12.14
CA GLU A 440 -14.09 -10.88 -13.35
C GLU A 440 -13.18 -10.88 -14.59
N ILE A 441 -11.89 -10.49 -14.45
CA ILE A 441 -10.90 -10.63 -15.53
C ILE A 441 -10.73 -12.12 -15.88
N HIS A 442 -10.55 -13.01 -14.89
CA HIS A 442 -10.41 -14.44 -15.17
C HIS A 442 -11.63 -15.02 -15.89
N ARG A 443 -12.84 -14.61 -15.50
CA ARG A 443 -14.09 -14.99 -16.15
C ARG A 443 -14.13 -14.55 -17.60
N LEU A 444 -13.95 -13.25 -17.88
CA LEU A 444 -13.97 -12.68 -19.23
C LEU A 444 -12.88 -13.28 -20.14
N VAL A 445 -11.70 -13.54 -19.60
CA VAL A 445 -10.60 -14.22 -20.32
C VAL A 445 -10.97 -15.66 -20.67
N THR A 446 -11.53 -16.41 -19.72
CA THR A 446 -11.89 -17.83 -19.89
C THR A 446 -13.09 -18.04 -20.81
N GLU A 447 -14.05 -17.12 -20.81
CA GLU A 447 -15.16 -17.07 -21.76
C GLU A 447 -14.73 -16.68 -23.18
N GLY A 448 -13.47 -16.26 -23.38
CA GLY A 448 -12.95 -15.85 -24.68
C GLY A 448 -13.44 -14.47 -25.13
N ALA A 449 -13.80 -13.58 -24.19
CA ALA A 449 -14.25 -12.24 -24.53
C ALA A 449 -13.18 -11.46 -25.33
N PRO A 450 -13.55 -10.82 -26.45
CA PRO A 450 -12.62 -10.09 -27.32
C PRO A 450 -12.30 -8.71 -26.72
N ILE A 451 -11.54 -8.73 -25.62
CA ILE A 451 -11.09 -7.55 -24.88
C ILE A 451 -9.56 -7.57 -24.88
N ASP A 452 -8.92 -6.48 -25.31
CA ASP A 452 -7.47 -6.32 -25.44
C ASP A 452 -6.78 -5.80 -24.17
N GLY A 453 -7.58 -5.27 -23.23
CA GLY A 453 -7.08 -4.79 -21.95
C GLY A 453 -8.15 -4.33 -20.97
N PHE A 454 -7.75 -4.23 -19.71
CA PHE A 454 -8.61 -3.99 -18.56
C PHE A 454 -8.13 -2.80 -17.71
N GLY A 455 -9.05 -1.89 -17.41
CA GLY A 455 -8.86 -0.75 -16.52
C GLY A 455 -9.38 -1.04 -15.13
N VAL A 456 -8.49 -1.45 -14.22
CA VAL A 456 -8.85 -1.80 -12.85
C VAL A 456 -8.81 -0.54 -11.97
N GLY A 457 -9.90 -0.31 -11.25
CA GLY A 457 -10.10 0.88 -10.42
C GLY A 457 -10.07 0.58 -8.93
N THR A 458 -11.23 0.73 -8.28
CA THR A 458 -11.41 0.54 -6.83
C THR A 458 -10.82 -0.78 -6.33
N ALA A 459 -11.09 -1.89 -7.02
CA ALA A 459 -10.68 -3.23 -6.58
C ALA A 459 -9.17 -3.38 -6.40
N LEU A 460 -8.37 -2.71 -7.23
CA LEU A 460 -6.92 -2.65 -7.11
C LEU A 460 -6.49 -1.72 -5.98
N THR A 461 -6.82 -0.42 -6.07
CA THR A 461 -6.26 0.63 -5.22
C THR A 461 -6.63 0.50 -3.74
N VAL A 462 -7.79 -0.08 -3.41
CA VAL A 462 -8.16 -0.37 -2.01
C VAL A 462 -8.18 -1.87 -1.67
N SER A 463 -7.70 -2.74 -2.57
CA SER A 463 -7.75 -4.22 -2.44
C SER A 463 -9.13 -4.69 -1.94
N GLN A 464 -10.18 -4.36 -2.69
CA GLN A 464 -11.57 -4.30 -2.19
C GLN A 464 -12.11 -5.60 -1.56
N ASP A 465 -11.62 -6.76 -2.02
CA ASP A 465 -11.95 -8.08 -1.50
C ASP A 465 -11.24 -8.39 -0.17
N HIS A 466 -10.08 -7.79 0.07
CA HIS A 466 -9.33 -7.92 1.32
C HIS A 466 -8.51 -6.63 1.59
N PRO A 467 -9.10 -5.58 2.18
CA PRO A 467 -8.55 -4.22 2.21
C PRO A 467 -7.45 -3.97 3.26
N GLY A 468 -6.76 -5.02 3.70
CA GLY A 468 -5.68 -4.97 4.69
C GLY A 468 -4.91 -6.28 4.76
N LEU A 469 -3.83 -6.31 5.55
CA LEU A 469 -3.08 -7.51 5.89
C LEU A 469 -3.01 -7.62 7.42
N ASP A 470 -3.08 -8.83 7.98
CA ASP A 470 -2.71 -9.11 9.38
C ASP A 470 -1.18 -9.25 9.44
N ILE A 471 -0.51 -8.17 9.01
CA ILE A 471 0.94 -8.00 9.08
C ILE A 471 1.30 -7.54 10.49
N VAL A 472 2.36 -8.13 11.05
CA VAL A 472 2.74 -7.92 12.45
C VAL A 472 4.26 -7.78 12.56
N TYR A 473 4.70 -6.76 13.29
CA TYR A 473 6.08 -6.52 13.67
C TYR A 473 6.26 -6.96 15.12
N LYS A 474 7.00 -8.04 15.43
CA LYS A 474 7.00 -8.61 16.79
C LYS A 474 8.40 -8.93 17.29
N LEU A 475 8.64 -8.62 18.56
CA LEU A 475 9.86 -8.97 19.28
C LEU A 475 10.06 -10.50 19.29
N VAL A 476 11.24 -10.95 18.89
CA VAL A 476 11.63 -12.36 18.82
C VAL A 476 12.92 -12.68 19.59
N GLU A 477 13.73 -11.67 19.89
CA GLU A 477 14.97 -11.79 20.67
C GLU A 477 15.20 -10.48 21.44
N TYR A 478 15.58 -10.54 22.72
CA TYR A 478 15.93 -9.37 23.53
C TYR A 478 17.07 -9.71 24.50
N ASP A 479 18.13 -8.90 24.50
CA ASP A 479 19.35 -9.11 25.29
C ASP A 479 19.94 -10.53 25.08
N ALA A 480 20.07 -10.92 23.80
CA ALA A 480 20.42 -12.26 23.31
C ALA A 480 19.52 -13.42 23.78
N ARG A 481 18.45 -13.15 24.55
CA ARG A 481 17.47 -14.16 24.97
C ARG A 481 16.34 -14.28 23.93
N PRO A 482 16.08 -15.47 23.38
CA PRO A 482 14.96 -15.70 22.49
C PRO A 482 13.63 -15.53 23.24
N VAL A 483 12.63 -14.93 22.58
CA VAL A 483 11.30 -14.69 23.15
C VAL A 483 10.20 -14.96 22.12
N ALA A 484 9.05 -15.44 22.59
CA ALA A 484 7.90 -15.74 21.75
C ALA A 484 6.59 -15.44 22.48
N LYS A 485 5.51 -15.24 21.72
CA LYS A 485 4.15 -15.15 22.22
C LYS A 485 3.42 -16.45 21.87
N PHE A 486 2.93 -17.18 22.87
CA PHE A 486 2.25 -18.47 22.67
C PHE A 486 0.71 -18.41 22.82
N SER A 487 0.12 -17.21 22.92
CA SER A 487 -1.31 -17.06 23.22
C SER A 487 -2.22 -17.45 22.03
N GLY A 488 -2.59 -18.73 21.97
CA GLY A 488 -3.56 -19.27 21.02
C GLY A 488 -3.13 -19.14 19.55
N VAL A 489 -4.11 -18.94 18.66
CA VAL A 489 -3.93 -18.93 17.18
C VAL A 489 -3.02 -17.80 16.67
N LYS A 490 -2.65 -16.83 17.52
CA LYS A 490 -1.71 -15.74 17.17
C LYS A 490 -0.30 -15.95 17.73
N SER A 491 0.15 -17.20 17.80
CA SER A 491 1.53 -17.55 18.17
C SER A 491 2.58 -16.87 17.27
N THR A 492 3.84 -16.83 17.74
CA THR A 492 5.01 -16.32 17.02
C THR A 492 6.22 -17.23 17.27
N PHE A 493 7.10 -17.38 16.29
CA PHE A 493 8.38 -18.07 16.47
C PHE A 493 9.42 -17.15 17.14
N PRO A 494 10.31 -17.68 18.01
CA PRO A 494 11.39 -16.93 18.62
C PRO A 494 12.63 -16.78 17.71
N GLY A 495 13.60 -15.99 18.16
CA GLY A 495 14.94 -15.84 17.58
C GLY A 495 15.00 -15.04 16.27
N ARG A 496 16.21 -14.59 15.92
CA ARG A 496 16.56 -14.08 14.57
C ARG A 496 16.39 -15.20 13.52
N LYS A 497 15.71 -14.92 12.40
CA LYS A 497 15.29 -15.92 11.38
C LYS A 497 15.81 -15.64 9.98
N GLN A 498 15.72 -16.65 9.12
CA GLN A 498 16.00 -16.60 7.68
C GLN A 498 15.04 -17.55 6.94
N VAL A 499 14.73 -17.22 5.68
CA VAL A 499 13.96 -18.09 4.77
C VAL A 499 14.91 -18.62 3.71
N PHE A 500 14.97 -19.93 3.55
CA PHE A 500 15.84 -20.62 2.61
C PHE A 500 15.03 -21.24 1.48
N ARG A 501 15.06 -20.63 0.30
CA ARG A 501 14.30 -21.11 -0.87
C ARG A 501 14.99 -22.26 -1.56
N ARG A 502 14.42 -23.46 -1.43
CA ARG A 502 14.78 -24.64 -2.26
C ARG A 502 13.98 -24.59 -3.56
N GLY A 503 14.36 -25.39 -4.56
CA GLY A 503 13.67 -25.52 -5.86
C GLY A 503 13.62 -24.26 -6.78
N GLY A 504 13.81 -23.06 -6.23
CA GLY A 504 13.52 -21.78 -6.87
C GLY A 504 12.11 -21.23 -6.57
N ALA A 505 11.19 -22.06 -6.06
CA ALA A 505 9.78 -21.74 -5.87
C ALA A 505 9.41 -21.57 -4.38
N PRO A 506 8.40 -20.72 -4.04
CA PRO A 506 7.96 -20.56 -2.65
C PRO A 506 7.38 -21.82 -1.99
N THR A 507 7.01 -22.84 -2.76
CA THR A 507 6.52 -24.14 -2.22
C THR A 507 7.55 -24.86 -1.35
N ASP A 508 8.84 -24.60 -1.60
CA ASP A 508 9.95 -25.34 -1.00
C ASP A 508 10.75 -24.44 -0.03
N ASP A 509 10.15 -23.34 0.43
CA ASP A 509 10.74 -22.43 1.41
C ASP A 509 10.84 -23.08 2.79
N VAL A 510 12.00 -22.90 3.43
CA VAL A 510 12.25 -23.33 4.80
C VAL A 510 12.52 -22.12 5.69
N LEU A 511 11.67 -21.90 6.69
CA LEU A 511 11.83 -20.88 7.71
C LEU A 511 12.64 -21.46 8.88
N SER A 512 13.87 -20.98 9.08
CA SER A 512 14.78 -21.47 10.12
C SER A 512 15.47 -20.30 10.85
N LEU A 513 16.36 -20.59 11.79
CA LEU A 513 17.17 -19.55 12.45
C LEU A 513 18.12 -18.88 11.46
N ARG A 514 18.44 -17.59 11.68
CA ARG A 514 19.26 -16.82 10.72
C ARG A 514 20.65 -17.43 10.50
N ASP A 515 21.22 -17.94 11.57
CA ASP A 515 22.56 -18.53 11.61
C ASP A 515 22.56 -20.05 11.34
N ALA A 516 21.43 -20.63 10.92
CA ALA A 516 21.29 -22.06 10.61
C ALA A 516 21.90 -22.45 9.26
N THR A 517 22.42 -23.68 9.17
CA THR A 517 22.86 -24.29 7.91
C THR A 517 21.73 -25.10 7.30
N GLU A 518 20.93 -24.47 6.45
CA GLU A 518 19.83 -25.08 5.69
C GLU A 518 20.19 -25.16 4.19
N GLU A 519 19.62 -26.13 3.46
CA GLU A 519 19.67 -26.11 1.99
C GLU A 519 18.77 -25.01 1.42
N GLY A 520 19.16 -24.43 0.28
CA GLY A 520 18.41 -23.38 -0.43
C GLY A 520 19.15 -22.06 -0.52
N ARG A 521 18.54 -21.06 -1.17
CA ARG A 521 19.05 -19.69 -1.22
C ARG A 521 18.43 -18.85 -0.10
N PRO A 522 19.20 -18.21 0.79
CA PRO A 522 18.65 -17.27 1.77
C PRO A 522 17.96 -16.09 1.05
N LEU A 523 16.77 -15.71 1.52
CA LEU A 523 15.98 -14.62 0.93
C LEU A 523 16.24 -13.26 1.59
N LEU A 524 16.41 -13.23 2.91
CA LEU A 524 16.71 -12.00 3.66
C LEU A 524 18.19 -11.66 3.50
N GLN A 525 18.45 -10.39 3.18
CA GLN A 525 19.77 -9.81 2.95
C GLN A 525 19.99 -8.65 3.92
N SER A 526 21.22 -8.44 4.37
CA SER A 526 21.57 -7.27 5.20
C SER A 526 21.41 -5.99 4.37
N ALA A 527 20.62 -5.05 4.89
CA ALA A 527 20.13 -3.86 4.19
C ALA A 527 20.47 -2.55 4.90
N TRP A 528 20.68 -2.60 6.21
CA TRP A 528 21.19 -1.51 7.06
C TRP A 528 22.14 -2.08 8.10
N GLN A 529 23.20 -1.34 8.44
CA GLN A 529 24.15 -1.65 9.50
C GLN A 529 24.69 -0.34 10.08
N ASP A 530 24.50 -0.10 11.38
CA ASP A 530 25.11 0.97 12.18
C ASP A 530 25.11 2.36 11.50
N GLY A 531 23.94 2.77 10.99
CA GLY A 531 23.72 4.05 10.33
C GLY A 531 24.00 4.06 8.82
N GLU A 532 24.59 2.99 8.27
CA GLU A 532 24.88 2.85 6.85
C GLU A 532 23.87 1.93 6.13
N ARG A 533 23.51 2.31 4.91
CA ARG A 533 22.63 1.54 4.02
C ARG A 533 23.45 0.59 3.15
N LEU A 534 23.04 -0.68 3.07
CA LEU A 534 23.77 -1.75 2.39
C LEU A 534 23.08 -2.28 1.11
N LEU A 535 21.74 -2.26 1.02
CA LEU A 535 21.04 -2.60 -0.23
C LEU A 535 21.01 -1.41 -1.20
N GLU A 536 21.37 -1.62 -2.46
CA GLU A 536 21.22 -0.61 -3.51
C GLU A 536 19.75 -0.45 -3.96
N ASP A 537 19.40 0.73 -4.47
CA ASP A 537 18.10 0.99 -5.13
C ASP A 537 18.17 0.41 -6.55
N GLU A 538 17.79 -0.86 -6.68
CA GLU A 538 17.87 -1.63 -7.93
C GLU A 538 16.96 -1.10 -9.05
N GLY A 539 16.04 -0.19 -8.73
CA GLY A 539 15.14 0.44 -9.68
C GLY A 539 13.91 -0.39 -10.07
N VAL A 540 12.88 0.33 -10.52
CA VAL A 540 11.51 -0.20 -10.74
C VAL A 540 11.46 -1.34 -11.76
N ALA A 541 12.35 -1.33 -12.76
CA ALA A 541 12.43 -2.39 -13.76
C ALA A 541 12.94 -3.72 -13.16
N THR A 542 14.03 -3.68 -12.42
CA THR A 542 14.65 -4.86 -11.78
C THR A 542 13.70 -5.50 -10.77
N VAL A 543 13.02 -4.67 -9.97
CA VAL A 543 12.00 -5.11 -9.01
C VAL A 543 10.81 -5.76 -9.73
N ARG A 544 10.30 -5.17 -10.83
CA ARG A 544 9.22 -5.77 -11.63
C ARG A 544 9.62 -7.11 -12.27
N ASP A 545 10.83 -7.21 -12.81
CA ASP A 545 11.30 -8.45 -13.44
C ASP A 545 11.56 -9.55 -12.39
N ARG A 546 11.95 -9.19 -11.16
CA ARG A 546 11.95 -10.10 -10.01
C ARG A 546 10.55 -10.60 -9.66
N VAL A 547 9.53 -9.73 -9.65
CA VAL A 547 8.14 -10.17 -9.44
C VAL A 547 7.76 -11.20 -10.49
N ARG A 548 7.95 -10.90 -11.79
CA ARG A 548 7.63 -11.85 -12.87
C ARG A 548 8.34 -13.19 -12.67
N ALA A 549 9.65 -13.18 -12.43
CA ALA A 549 10.42 -14.39 -12.21
C ALA A 549 9.94 -15.19 -10.98
N GLY A 550 9.46 -14.53 -9.92
CA GLY A 550 8.82 -15.18 -8.79
C GLY A 550 7.47 -15.79 -9.14
N LEU A 551 6.58 -15.04 -9.81
CA LEU A 551 5.27 -15.53 -10.25
C LEU A 551 5.39 -16.72 -11.22
N ASP A 552 6.43 -16.72 -12.07
CA ASP A 552 6.74 -17.81 -13.00
C ASP A 552 7.13 -19.14 -12.31
N THR A 553 7.43 -19.13 -11.01
CA THR A 553 7.69 -20.35 -10.21
C THR A 553 6.47 -20.89 -9.46
N LEU A 554 5.35 -20.17 -9.44
CA LEU A 554 4.17 -20.57 -8.65
C LEU A 554 3.47 -21.82 -9.24
N PRO A 555 2.90 -22.72 -8.41
CA PRO A 555 1.99 -23.77 -8.88
C PRO A 555 0.75 -23.18 -9.57
N ASP A 556 0.22 -23.83 -10.60
CA ASP A 556 -0.97 -23.36 -11.33
C ASP A 556 -2.18 -23.11 -10.41
N ALA A 557 -2.38 -23.96 -9.41
CA ALA A 557 -3.43 -23.85 -8.40
C ALA A 557 -3.28 -22.62 -7.46
N TRP A 558 -2.16 -21.89 -7.53
CA TRP A 558 -1.95 -20.63 -6.82
C TRP A 558 -1.98 -19.42 -7.77
N ARG A 559 -1.99 -19.63 -9.10
CA ARG A 559 -1.98 -18.55 -10.09
C ARG A 559 -3.38 -17.99 -10.39
N ARG A 560 -4.42 -18.82 -10.31
CA ARG A 560 -5.80 -18.49 -10.77
C ARG A 560 -6.85 -18.78 -9.69
N PRO A 561 -7.96 -18.03 -9.64
CA PRO A 561 -9.09 -18.35 -8.77
C PRO A 561 -9.87 -19.59 -9.27
N PRO A 562 -10.62 -20.30 -8.40
CA PRO A 562 -10.66 -20.11 -6.95
C PRO A 562 -9.35 -20.57 -6.29
N TYR A 563 -8.86 -19.76 -5.36
CA TYR A 563 -7.62 -20.04 -4.64
C TYR A 563 -7.80 -21.14 -3.58
N VAL A 564 -6.69 -21.72 -3.13
CA VAL A 564 -6.64 -22.85 -2.19
C VAL A 564 -7.38 -22.59 -0.86
N GLU A 565 -8.08 -23.62 -0.36
CA GLU A 565 -8.87 -23.56 0.88
C GLU A 565 -8.05 -23.21 2.13
N HIS A 566 -6.73 -23.49 2.11
CA HIS A 566 -5.79 -23.18 3.17
C HIS A 566 -4.58 -22.43 2.58
N ALA A 567 -4.15 -21.36 3.25
CA ALA A 567 -2.93 -20.66 2.87
C ALA A 567 -1.71 -21.58 3.05
N PRO A 568 -0.81 -21.68 2.05
CA PRO A 568 0.46 -22.38 2.21
C PRO A 568 1.37 -21.63 3.19
N LEU A 569 2.28 -22.38 3.81
CA LEU A 569 3.24 -21.91 4.81
C LEU A 569 4.62 -22.49 4.45
N PRO A 570 5.73 -21.82 4.82
CA PRO A 570 7.05 -22.42 4.73
C PRO A 570 7.14 -23.67 5.62
N THR A 571 8.02 -24.59 5.25
CA THR A 571 8.42 -25.68 6.15
C THR A 571 9.23 -25.10 7.31
N ILE A 572 8.96 -25.51 8.54
CA ILE A 572 9.75 -25.06 9.70
C ILE A 572 11.05 -25.86 9.75
N GLY A 573 12.19 -25.15 9.74
CA GLY A 573 13.52 -25.72 9.85
C GLY A 573 13.78 -26.23 11.28
N ARG A 574 14.49 -27.35 11.41
CA ARG A 574 14.62 -28.10 12.67
C ARG A 574 15.13 -27.22 13.83
N CYS A 575 16.12 -26.38 13.59
CA CYS A 575 16.70 -25.53 14.62
C CYS A 575 15.71 -24.48 15.17
N LEU A 576 14.73 -24.04 14.36
CA LEU A 576 13.67 -23.14 14.79
C LEU A 576 12.58 -23.87 15.56
N ASP A 577 12.24 -25.09 15.15
CA ASP A 577 11.28 -25.96 15.86
C ASP A 577 11.79 -26.30 17.27
N GLU A 578 13.05 -26.77 17.37
CA GLU A 578 13.71 -27.07 18.64
C GLU A 578 13.77 -25.85 19.57
N LEU A 579 14.15 -24.66 19.05
CA LEU A 579 14.15 -23.42 19.83
C LEU A 579 12.73 -22.98 20.25
N THR A 580 11.71 -23.23 19.42
CA THR A 580 10.33 -22.86 19.71
C THR A 580 9.79 -23.65 20.91
N GLU A 581 10.12 -24.94 21.01
CA GLU A 581 9.71 -25.76 22.14
C GLU A 581 10.57 -25.53 23.39
N GLU A 582 11.88 -25.25 23.27
CA GLU A 582 12.69 -24.80 24.42
C GLU A 582 12.11 -23.52 25.05
N VAL A 583 11.78 -22.52 24.22
CA VAL A 583 11.18 -21.25 24.67
C VAL A 583 9.74 -21.46 25.17
N ARG A 584 9.01 -22.46 24.66
CA ARG A 584 7.69 -22.84 25.18
C ARG A 584 7.80 -23.41 26.59
N HIS A 585 8.64 -24.42 26.79
CA HIS A 585 8.86 -25.03 28.09
C HIS A 585 9.31 -23.98 29.13
N ALA A 586 10.28 -23.14 28.79
CA ALA A 586 10.80 -22.08 29.66
C ALA A 586 9.81 -20.92 29.97
N VAL A 587 8.61 -20.89 29.35
CA VAL A 587 7.57 -19.88 29.57
C VAL A 587 6.27 -20.48 30.12
N VAL A 588 6.06 -21.79 29.96
CA VAL A 588 4.82 -22.48 30.36
C VAL A 588 5.00 -23.39 31.58
N ASP A 589 6.20 -23.95 31.80
CA ASP A 589 6.46 -24.84 32.94
C ASP A 589 6.98 -24.09 34.19
N ASP A 590 7.02 -22.74 34.14
CA ASP A 590 7.35 -21.83 35.24
C ASP A 590 6.07 -21.24 35.92
N GLU A 591 4.86 -21.69 35.54
CA GLU A 591 3.55 -21.39 36.17
C GLU A 591 3.01 -22.53 37.06
#